data_AF-C7ZIR1-F1
#
_entry.id   AF-C7ZIR1-F1
#
_cell.length_a   1.000
_cell.length_b   1.000
_cell.length_c   1.000
_cell.angle_alpha   90.00
_cell.angle_beta   90.00
_cell.angle_gamma   90.00
#
_symmetry.space_group_name_H-M   'P 1'
#
loop_
_entity.id
_entity.type
_entity.pdbx_description
1 polymer ?
#
loop_
_entity_poly.entity_id
_entity_poly.type
_entity_poly.pdbx_seq_one_letter_code
_entity_poly.pdbx_strand_id
1 'polypeptide(L)'
;MTGPLMDHLDTIQVVKDLEAVRAALGNEKMNWLGMSYGTMIDTQYDEASMLLSEATTYETTLKRFFNWFETGNKPTCVLSGRNVENIGKIFLLKQPRSPSRHLGAAQFAGQTSTPRRFALEHRFSYSKLQLDATEGDATALSTYLATGDAFGDSMLFTFLATTCNDFPTEAEAFADLWVKQIEASVFAPLTGGASATYMVQSACIGWKHKNRNRPKMVKIRGTPKVLVVNGIYDPSTSYAWAMGVSRQFGEFGVLLTRNGAGHISYHIGGETSRAMDRYLVNLTVPAPGTVFDS
;
A
#
# COMPACT_ATOMS: atom_id res chain seq x y z
N MET A 1 -8.19 7.60 21.51
CA MET A 1 -7.04 8.35 22.05
C MET A 1 -7.40 9.82 22.09
N THR A 2 -7.05 10.55 23.15
CA THR A 2 -7.36 11.98 23.31
C THR A 2 -6.19 12.68 24.00
N GLY A 3 -6.01 13.97 23.75
CA GLY A 3 -5.02 14.81 24.45
C GLY A 3 -3.89 15.33 23.56
N PRO A 4 -2.94 16.10 24.12
CA PRO A 4 -1.94 16.85 23.34
C PRO A 4 -1.03 15.98 22.47
N LEU A 5 -0.76 14.74 22.88
CA LEU A 5 0.08 13.80 22.12
C LEU A 5 -0.45 13.57 20.70
N MET A 6 -1.78 13.62 20.50
CA MET A 6 -2.39 13.41 19.20
C MET A 6 -1.96 14.42 18.15
N ASP A 7 -1.53 15.64 18.53
CA ASP A 7 -1.02 16.65 17.60
C ASP A 7 0.44 16.41 17.18
N HIS A 8 1.06 15.35 17.72
CA HIS A 8 2.47 15.00 17.55
C HIS A 8 2.68 13.55 17.07
N LEU A 9 1.61 12.87 16.64
CA LEU A 9 1.68 11.55 16.01
C LEU A 9 1.63 11.73 14.50
N ASP A 10 2.68 12.29 13.90
CA ASP A 10 2.80 12.51 12.45
C ASP A 10 4.23 12.23 11.96
N THR A 11 4.38 12.08 10.64
CA THR A 11 5.67 11.77 10.02
C THR A 11 6.68 12.89 10.21
N ILE A 12 6.23 14.14 10.35
CA ILE A 12 7.12 15.28 10.63
C ILE A 12 7.77 15.12 12.01
N GLN A 13 7.04 14.65 13.02
CA GLN A 13 7.64 14.34 14.32
C GLN A 13 8.59 13.15 14.23
N VAL A 14 8.20 12.08 13.52
CA VAL A 14 9.09 10.93 13.32
C VAL A 14 10.42 11.34 12.68
N VAL A 15 10.41 12.24 11.70
CA VAL A 15 11.64 12.78 11.10
C VAL A 15 12.50 13.54 12.11
N LYS A 16 11.89 14.33 13.01
CA LYS A 16 12.62 15.02 14.09
C LYS A 16 13.21 14.02 15.09
N ASP A 17 12.47 12.97 15.41
CA ASP A 17 12.93 11.93 16.32
C ASP A 17 14.12 11.16 15.72
N LEU A 18 14.06 10.85 14.42
CA LEU A 18 15.18 10.26 13.68
C LEU A 18 16.42 11.16 13.70
N GLU A 19 16.26 12.47 13.55
CA GLU A 19 17.37 13.42 13.65
C GLU A 19 17.93 13.51 15.07
N ALA A 20 17.07 13.49 16.09
CA ALA A 20 17.50 13.44 17.49
C ALA A 20 18.30 12.16 17.80
N VAL A 21 17.86 11.02 17.27
CA VAL A 21 18.60 9.75 17.35
C VAL A 21 19.95 9.85 16.65
N ARG A 22 20.00 10.39 15.42
CA ARG A 22 21.25 10.60 14.68
C ARG A 22 22.23 11.48 15.46
N ALA A 23 21.72 12.56 16.07
CA ALA A 23 22.53 13.46 16.87
C ALA A 23 23.06 12.78 18.15
N ALA A 24 22.22 12.02 18.84
CA ALA A 24 22.60 11.27 20.03
C ALA A 24 23.65 10.18 19.74
N LEU A 25 23.63 9.60 18.53
CA LEU A 25 24.60 8.61 18.06
C LEU A 25 25.91 9.24 17.53
N GLY A 26 26.18 10.51 17.83
CA GLY A 26 27.47 11.16 17.50
C GLY A 26 27.45 11.99 16.22
N ASN A 27 26.26 12.36 15.71
CA ASN A 27 26.10 13.23 14.53
C ASN A 27 26.72 12.68 13.24
N GLU A 28 26.94 11.37 13.15
CA GLU A 28 27.35 10.74 11.90
C GLU A 28 26.21 10.75 10.86
N LYS A 29 26.55 10.46 9.61
CA LYS A 29 25.55 10.24 8.56
C LYS A 29 24.77 8.97 8.88
N MET A 30 23.44 9.02 8.72
CA MET A 30 22.58 7.85 8.94
C MET A 30 22.27 7.16 7.60
N ASN A 31 22.35 5.83 7.59
CA ASN A 31 21.80 5.03 6.50
C ASN A 31 20.30 4.84 6.75
N TRP A 32 19.48 5.17 5.76
CA TRP A 32 18.02 5.05 5.83
C TRP A 32 17.49 4.15 4.73
N LEU A 33 16.70 3.15 5.12
CA LEU A 33 15.91 2.31 4.21
C LEU A 33 14.43 2.51 4.55
N GLY A 34 13.77 3.38 3.81
CA GLY A 34 12.33 3.55 3.87
C GLY A 34 11.62 2.50 3.02
N MET A 35 10.63 1.81 3.57
CA MET A 35 9.78 0.86 2.83
C MET A 35 8.32 1.22 3.03
N SER A 36 7.52 1.15 1.96
CA SER A 36 6.09 1.49 2.01
C SER A 36 5.87 2.88 2.63
N TYR A 37 5.07 2.98 3.70
CA TYR A 37 4.89 4.20 4.50
C TYR A 37 6.21 4.88 4.90
N GLY A 38 7.29 4.13 5.17
CA GLY A 38 8.60 4.70 5.50
C GLY A 38 9.25 5.52 4.37
N THR A 39 8.65 5.53 3.17
CA THR A 39 9.05 6.38 2.04
C THR A 39 8.36 7.75 2.03
N MET A 40 7.36 7.95 2.90
CA MET A 40 6.50 9.15 2.94
C MET A 40 7.20 10.48 3.24
N ILE A 41 8.49 10.44 3.55
CA ILE A 41 9.28 11.65 3.79
C ILE A 41 9.12 12.66 2.64
N ASP A 42 8.83 12.21 1.41
CA ASP A 42 8.68 13.10 0.24
C ASP A 42 7.55 12.70 -0.74
N THR A 43 6.55 11.90 -0.33
CA THR A 43 5.52 11.39 -1.25
C THR A 43 4.14 11.82 -0.82
N GLN A 44 3.59 12.86 -1.46
CA GLN A 44 2.24 13.29 -1.11
C GLN A 44 1.46 13.66 -2.37
N TYR A 45 0.44 12.86 -2.63
CA TYR A 45 -0.58 13.05 -3.65
C TYR A 45 -1.85 13.56 -2.97
N ASP A 46 -2.73 14.22 -3.73
CA ASP A 46 -4.08 14.51 -3.23
C ASP A 46 -4.90 13.21 -3.08
N GLU A 47 -5.98 13.30 -2.29
CA GLU A 47 -6.82 12.17 -1.92
C GLU A 47 -7.39 11.42 -3.14
N ALA A 48 -7.87 12.14 -4.15
CA ALA A 48 -8.48 11.54 -5.34
C ALA A 48 -7.43 10.83 -6.20
N SER A 49 -6.28 11.46 -6.40
CA SER A 49 -5.14 10.85 -7.09
C SER A 49 -4.67 9.57 -6.38
N MET A 50 -4.62 9.57 -5.05
CA MET A 50 -4.24 8.38 -4.28
C MET A 50 -5.25 7.24 -4.46
N LEU A 51 -6.55 7.52 -4.27
CA LEU A 51 -7.63 6.55 -4.47
C LEU A 51 -7.58 5.92 -5.86
N LEU A 52 -7.51 6.74 -6.91
CA LEU A 52 -7.53 6.29 -8.29
C LEU A 52 -6.29 5.47 -8.65
N SER A 53 -5.10 5.94 -8.28
CA SER A 53 -3.85 5.26 -8.59
C SER A 53 -3.71 3.93 -7.85
N GLU A 54 -4.16 3.84 -6.59
CA GLU A 54 -4.24 2.55 -5.89
C GLU A 54 -5.23 1.62 -6.58
N ALA A 55 -6.47 2.05 -6.79
CA ALA A 55 -7.53 1.20 -7.37
C ALA A 55 -7.14 0.63 -8.73
N THR A 56 -6.57 1.46 -9.60
CA THR A 56 -6.08 1.03 -10.92
C THR A 56 -4.87 0.09 -10.81
N THR A 57 -3.99 0.29 -9.84
CA THR A 57 -2.83 -0.58 -9.65
C THR A 57 -3.24 -1.94 -9.04
N TYR A 58 -4.22 -1.98 -8.14
CA TYR A 58 -4.84 -3.22 -7.66
C TYR A 58 -5.46 -4.01 -8.80
N GLU A 59 -6.33 -3.37 -9.57
CA GLU A 59 -7.00 -3.94 -10.74
C GLU A 59 -5.99 -4.55 -11.71
N THR A 60 -4.95 -3.77 -12.06
CA THR A 60 -3.92 -4.18 -13.02
C THR A 60 -3.08 -5.34 -12.48
N THR A 61 -2.74 -5.32 -11.19
CA THR A 61 -1.99 -6.41 -10.55
C THR A 61 -2.81 -7.71 -10.52
N LEU A 62 -4.11 -7.60 -10.23
CA LEU A 62 -5.03 -8.74 -10.23
C LEU A 62 -5.24 -9.31 -11.65
N LYS A 63 -5.40 -8.46 -12.65
CA LYS A 63 -5.44 -8.89 -14.06
C LYS A 63 -4.15 -9.57 -14.50
N ARG A 64 -2.99 -9.04 -14.10
CA ARG A 64 -1.69 -9.68 -14.36
C ARG A 64 -1.62 -11.05 -13.71
N PHE A 65 -2.12 -11.19 -12.47
CA PHE A 65 -2.21 -12.47 -11.79
C PHE A 65 -3.09 -13.45 -12.57
N PHE A 66 -4.31 -13.06 -12.96
CA PHE A 66 -5.18 -13.92 -13.77
C PHE A 66 -4.55 -14.34 -15.10
N ASN A 67 -3.94 -13.40 -15.83
CA ASN A 67 -3.23 -13.72 -17.07
C ASN A 67 -2.07 -14.69 -16.83
N TRP A 68 -1.29 -14.50 -15.76
CA TRP A 68 -0.21 -15.43 -15.40
C TRP A 68 -0.74 -16.84 -15.08
N PHE A 69 -1.92 -16.95 -14.48
CA PHE A 69 -2.59 -18.22 -14.23
C PHE A 69 -3.08 -18.90 -15.51
N GLU A 70 -3.66 -18.13 -16.45
CA GLU A 70 -4.19 -18.66 -17.71
C GLU A 70 -3.07 -19.09 -18.68
N THR A 71 -1.99 -18.32 -18.77
CA THR A 71 -0.86 -18.62 -19.68
C THR A 71 0.21 -19.50 -19.06
N GLY A 72 0.17 -19.70 -17.75
CA GLY A 72 1.17 -20.46 -17.01
C GLY A 72 0.91 -21.97 -17.11
N ASN A 73 1.71 -22.69 -17.89
CA ASN A 73 1.71 -24.16 -17.90
C ASN A 73 2.34 -24.70 -16.60
N LYS A 74 1.62 -24.58 -15.48
CA LYS A 74 2.09 -24.89 -14.12
C LYS A 74 1.34 -26.12 -13.59
N PRO A 75 2.02 -27.24 -13.30
CA PRO A 75 1.37 -28.49 -12.88
C PRO A 75 0.63 -28.42 -11.52
N THR A 76 0.87 -27.38 -10.72
CA THR A 76 0.19 -27.13 -9.43
C THR A 76 -0.98 -26.15 -9.52
N CYS A 77 -1.30 -25.66 -10.72
CA CYS A 77 -2.33 -24.64 -10.91
C CYS A 77 -3.72 -25.28 -11.06
N VAL A 78 -4.48 -25.32 -9.97
CA VAL A 78 -5.86 -25.88 -9.90
C VAL A 78 -6.83 -25.18 -10.89
N LEU A 79 -6.50 -23.97 -11.33
CA LEU A 79 -7.33 -23.13 -12.21
C LEU A 79 -6.80 -23.03 -13.67
N SER A 80 -5.75 -23.79 -14.02
CA SER A 80 -5.17 -23.76 -15.37
C SER A 80 -6.20 -24.12 -16.45
N GLY A 81 -6.22 -23.37 -17.55
CA GLY A 81 -7.18 -23.56 -18.65
C GLY A 81 -8.62 -23.13 -18.35
N ARG A 82 -8.90 -22.54 -17.18
CA ARG A 82 -10.20 -21.92 -16.86
C ARG A 82 -10.12 -20.41 -17.08
N ASN A 83 -11.26 -19.77 -17.36
CA ASN A 83 -11.35 -18.31 -17.38
C ASN A 83 -11.32 -17.79 -15.93
N VAL A 84 -10.12 -17.53 -15.42
CA VAL A 84 -9.87 -17.20 -14.01
C VAL A 84 -10.46 -15.83 -13.70
N GLU A 85 -10.48 -14.92 -14.67
CA GLU A 85 -11.15 -13.64 -14.53
C GLU A 85 -12.65 -13.79 -14.28
N ASN A 86 -13.34 -14.66 -15.02
CA ASN A 86 -14.77 -14.93 -14.82
C ASN A 86 -15.04 -15.65 -13.50
N ILE A 87 -14.16 -16.57 -13.08
CA ILE A 87 -14.25 -17.20 -11.75
C ILE A 87 -14.07 -16.13 -10.65
N GLY A 88 -13.09 -15.23 -10.82
CA GLY A 88 -12.87 -14.08 -9.96
C GLY A 88 -14.10 -13.17 -9.89
N LYS A 89 -14.69 -12.80 -11.03
CA LYS A 89 -15.93 -12.01 -11.11
C LYS A 89 -17.09 -12.70 -10.41
N ILE A 90 -17.29 -14.00 -10.63
CA ILE A 90 -18.36 -14.78 -9.97
C ILE A 90 -18.15 -14.78 -8.45
N PHE A 91 -16.91 -14.99 -7.98
CA PHE A 91 -16.58 -14.93 -6.56
C PHE A 91 -16.89 -13.55 -5.98
N LEU A 92 -16.47 -12.48 -6.65
CA LEU A 92 -16.70 -11.10 -6.24
C LEU A 92 -18.19 -10.72 -6.24
N LEU A 93 -18.97 -11.23 -7.20
CA LEU A 93 -20.42 -10.98 -7.31
C LEU A 93 -21.27 -11.84 -6.37
N LYS A 94 -20.79 -13.04 -5.97
CA LYS A 94 -21.49 -13.95 -5.05
C LYS A 94 -21.27 -13.64 -3.57
N GLN A 95 -20.39 -12.68 -3.23
CA GLN A 95 -20.24 -12.25 -1.84
C GLN A 95 -21.56 -11.61 -1.37
N PRO A 96 -22.06 -11.96 -0.16
CA PRO A 96 -23.29 -11.38 0.33
C PRO A 96 -23.11 -9.86 0.47
N ARG A 97 -24.02 -9.09 -0.15
CA ARG A 97 -24.09 -7.63 0.00
C ARG A 97 -24.51 -7.18 1.40
N SER A 98 -24.86 -8.13 2.26
CA SER A 98 -25.23 -7.97 3.66
C SER A 98 -24.25 -8.72 4.55
N PRO A 99 -23.87 -8.18 5.72
CA PRO A 99 -22.98 -8.86 6.65
C PRO A 99 -23.51 -10.26 7.00
N SER A 100 -22.66 -11.28 6.83
CA SER A 100 -22.96 -12.64 7.25
C SER A 100 -23.19 -12.65 8.77
N ARG A 101 -24.35 -13.14 9.22
CA ARG A 101 -24.71 -13.23 10.67
C ARG A 101 -23.69 -14.00 11.53
N HIS A 102 -22.76 -14.73 10.92
CA HIS A 102 -21.70 -15.49 11.59
C HIS A 102 -20.42 -14.68 11.86
N LEU A 103 -20.32 -13.45 11.36
CA LEU A 103 -19.20 -12.54 11.62
C LEU A 103 -19.80 -11.26 12.21
N GLY A 104 -19.54 -11.01 13.50
CA GLY A 104 -20.09 -9.89 14.25
C GLY A 104 -19.89 -8.54 13.53
N ALA A 105 -21.00 -7.86 13.27
CA ALA A 105 -21.20 -6.41 13.14
C ALA A 105 -20.20 -5.48 12.37
N ALA A 106 -19.15 -5.96 11.67
CA ALA A 106 -18.10 -5.07 11.16
C ALA A 106 -17.83 -5.11 9.63
N GLN A 107 -18.68 -5.73 8.81
CA GLN A 107 -18.49 -5.72 7.35
C GLN A 107 -19.39 -4.71 6.66
N PHE A 108 -18.88 -3.48 6.51
CA PHE A 108 -19.29 -2.61 5.41
C PHE A 108 -18.76 -3.20 4.10
N ALA A 109 -19.57 -3.13 3.04
CA ALA A 109 -19.25 -3.67 1.71
C ALA A 109 -17.89 -3.19 1.14
N GLY A 110 -17.34 -2.07 1.64
CA GLY A 110 -16.01 -1.57 1.29
C GLY A 110 -14.82 -2.25 1.99
N GLN A 111 -15.00 -2.89 3.15
CA GLN A 111 -13.89 -3.48 3.94
C GLN A 111 -13.50 -4.90 3.55
N THR A 112 -14.29 -5.59 2.73
CA THR A 112 -13.88 -6.90 2.20
C THR A 112 -12.65 -6.80 1.27
N SER A 113 -12.28 -5.58 0.86
CA SER A 113 -11.12 -5.28 0.02
C SER A 113 -9.77 -5.37 0.76
N THR A 114 -9.71 -5.11 2.06
CA THR A 114 -8.46 -5.03 2.84
C THR A 114 -7.74 -6.38 2.96
N PRO A 115 -8.41 -7.50 3.32
CA PRO A 115 -7.77 -8.82 3.40
C PRO A 115 -7.36 -9.35 2.02
N ARG A 116 -8.13 -9.00 0.97
CA ARG A 116 -7.81 -9.32 -0.43
C ARG A 116 -6.57 -8.57 -0.93
N ARG A 117 -6.40 -7.31 -0.53
CA ARG A 117 -5.19 -6.52 -0.77
C ARG A 117 -3.96 -7.22 -0.20
N PHE A 118 -3.97 -7.56 1.09
CA PHE A 118 -2.82 -8.21 1.75
C PHE A 118 -2.49 -9.57 1.11
N ALA A 119 -3.50 -10.33 0.70
CA ALA A 119 -3.31 -11.60 0.04
C ALA A 119 -2.63 -11.48 -1.35
N LEU A 120 -2.86 -10.39 -2.09
CA LEU A 120 -2.21 -10.10 -3.38
C LEU A 120 -0.76 -9.60 -3.24
N GLU A 121 -0.41 -8.99 -2.11
CA GLU A 121 0.98 -8.57 -1.81
C GLU A 121 1.92 -9.79 -1.72
N HIS A 122 1.39 -10.92 -1.24
CA HIS A 122 2.13 -12.16 -1.01
C HIS A 122 1.76 -13.27 -2.00
N ARG A 123 1.92 -13.03 -3.32
CA ARG A 123 1.77 -13.90 -4.53
C ARG A 123 1.28 -15.36 -4.40
N PHE A 124 1.69 -16.10 -3.38
CA PHE A 124 1.36 -17.51 -3.11
C PHE A 124 0.13 -17.71 -2.19
N SER A 125 -0.29 -16.71 -1.42
CA SER A 125 -1.42 -16.87 -0.48
C SER A 125 -2.77 -16.66 -1.15
N TYR A 126 -2.89 -15.79 -2.16
CA TYR A 126 -4.18 -15.42 -2.74
C TYR A 126 -4.98 -16.61 -3.31
N SER A 127 -4.34 -17.52 -4.07
CA SER A 127 -5.04 -18.67 -4.67
C SER A 127 -5.51 -19.69 -3.64
N LYS A 128 -4.73 -19.94 -2.57
CA LYS A 128 -5.12 -20.84 -1.48
C LYS A 128 -6.25 -20.24 -0.66
N LEU A 129 -6.15 -18.95 -0.32
CA LEU A 129 -7.19 -18.21 0.40
C LEU A 129 -8.52 -18.20 -0.37
N GLN A 130 -8.44 -18.08 -1.71
CA GLN A 130 -9.63 -18.08 -2.54
C GLN A 130 -10.24 -19.49 -2.67
N LEU A 131 -9.41 -20.54 -2.71
CA LEU A 131 -9.87 -21.93 -2.66
C LEU A 131 -10.57 -22.22 -1.32
N ASP A 132 -9.93 -21.89 -0.20
CA ASP A 132 -10.48 -22.10 1.15
C ASP A 132 -11.82 -21.37 1.31
N ALA A 133 -11.91 -20.14 0.82
CA ALA A 133 -13.15 -19.38 0.83
C ALA A 133 -14.25 -20.02 -0.04
N THR A 134 -13.91 -20.65 -1.17
CA THR A 134 -14.90 -21.40 -1.97
C THR A 134 -15.36 -22.69 -1.30
N GLU A 135 -14.55 -23.25 -0.40
CA GLU A 135 -14.87 -24.42 0.42
C GLU A 135 -15.57 -24.04 1.74
N GLY A 136 -15.77 -22.74 1.99
CA GLY A 136 -16.52 -22.21 3.14
C GLY A 136 -15.67 -21.64 4.27
N ASP A 137 -14.33 -21.69 4.17
CA ASP A 137 -13.41 -21.10 5.14
C ASP A 137 -12.82 -19.78 4.62
N ALA A 138 -13.43 -18.67 5.04
CA ALA A 138 -12.94 -17.32 4.73
C ALA A 138 -12.17 -16.66 5.90
N THR A 139 -11.72 -17.44 6.89
CA THR A 139 -11.13 -16.89 8.14
C THR A 139 -9.92 -16.01 7.86
N ALA A 140 -9.04 -16.42 6.95
CA ALA A 140 -7.86 -15.65 6.59
C ALA A 140 -8.15 -14.44 5.67
N LEU A 141 -9.42 -14.24 5.29
CA LEU A 141 -9.94 -13.03 4.66
C LEU A 141 -10.73 -12.15 5.67
N SER A 142 -10.66 -12.42 6.97
CA SER A 142 -11.27 -11.58 8.00
C SER A 142 -10.38 -10.40 8.39
N THR A 143 -11.00 -9.32 8.86
CA THR A 143 -10.29 -8.14 9.39
C THR A 143 -9.90 -8.35 10.84
N TYR A 144 -8.75 -7.83 11.25
CA TYR A 144 -8.33 -7.83 12.65
C TYR A 144 -9.29 -6.97 13.49
N LEU A 145 -9.78 -7.52 14.60
CA LEU A 145 -10.62 -6.82 15.56
C LEU A 145 -9.80 -6.39 16.76
N ALA A 146 -10.10 -5.22 17.33
CA ALA A 146 -9.54 -4.82 18.61
C ALA A 146 -9.96 -5.86 19.67
N THR A 147 -8.97 -6.42 20.35
CA THR A 147 -9.16 -7.53 21.31
C THR A 147 -9.20 -7.04 22.76
N GLY A 148 -8.90 -5.77 23.00
CA GLY A 148 -8.67 -5.18 24.32
C GLY A 148 -7.25 -5.38 24.84
N ASP A 149 -6.38 -6.11 24.10
CA ASP A 149 -4.96 -6.17 24.41
C ASP A 149 -4.27 -4.87 24.00
N ALA A 150 -3.73 -4.16 24.98
CA ALA A 150 -3.05 -2.89 24.76
C ALA A 150 -1.89 -3.02 23.74
N PHE A 151 -1.16 -4.14 23.72
CA PHE A 151 -0.03 -4.29 22.80
C PHE A 151 -0.50 -4.65 21.38
N GLY A 152 -1.41 -5.62 21.24
CA GLY A 152 -2.01 -5.98 19.95
C GLY A 152 -2.81 -4.85 19.31
N ASP A 153 -3.59 -4.11 20.09
CA ASP A 153 -4.46 -3.05 19.59
C ASP A 153 -3.70 -1.73 19.36
N SER A 154 -2.51 -1.56 19.95
CA SER A 154 -1.67 -0.37 19.75
C SER A 154 -1.38 -0.10 18.28
N MET A 155 -1.24 -1.14 17.45
CA MET A 155 -1.05 -0.96 16.02
C MET A 155 -2.27 -0.32 15.34
N LEU A 156 -3.50 -0.72 15.69
CA LEU A 156 -4.71 -0.13 15.11
C LEU A 156 -4.84 1.34 15.47
N PHE A 157 -4.60 1.68 16.74
CA PHE A 157 -4.73 3.04 17.23
C PHE A 157 -3.63 3.96 16.71
N THR A 158 -2.38 3.47 16.68
CA THR A 158 -1.24 4.22 16.14
C THR A 158 -1.40 4.41 14.64
N PHE A 159 -1.82 3.37 13.91
CA PHE A 159 -2.11 3.48 12.49
C PHE A 159 -3.16 4.55 12.20
N LEU A 160 -4.28 4.55 12.93
CA LEU A 160 -5.31 5.58 12.77
C LEU A 160 -4.77 6.98 13.03
N ALA A 161 -4.09 7.17 14.18
CA ALA A 161 -3.59 8.47 14.59
C ALA A 161 -2.58 9.05 13.59
N THR A 162 -1.55 8.27 13.26
CA THR A 162 -0.50 8.70 12.34
C THR A 162 -1.07 8.99 10.96
N THR A 163 -1.90 8.07 10.45
CA THR A 163 -2.43 8.21 9.08
C THR A 163 -3.37 9.41 8.96
N CYS A 164 -4.25 9.68 9.92
CA CYS A 164 -5.11 10.86 9.85
C CYS A 164 -4.36 12.19 10.00
N ASN A 165 -3.24 12.19 10.73
CA ASN A 165 -2.39 13.37 10.88
C ASN A 165 -1.49 13.63 9.67
N ASP A 166 -1.18 12.59 8.89
CA ASP A 166 -0.35 12.69 7.67
C ASP A 166 -1.17 12.80 6.38
N PHE A 167 -2.35 12.18 6.31
CA PHE A 167 -3.22 12.24 5.14
C PHE A 167 -4.51 12.98 5.49
N PRO A 168 -4.64 14.27 5.11
CA PRO A 168 -5.83 15.02 5.42
C PRO A 168 -7.01 14.45 4.63
N THR A 169 -8.15 14.31 5.30
CA THR A 169 -9.42 14.03 4.64
C THR A 169 -10.16 15.33 4.38
N GLU A 170 -10.68 15.50 3.17
CA GLU A 170 -11.64 16.57 2.86
C GLU A 170 -13.10 16.10 3.06
N ALA A 171 -13.31 14.82 3.38
CA ALA A 171 -14.63 14.26 3.58
C ALA A 171 -15.17 14.60 4.98
N GLU A 172 -16.37 15.17 5.03
CA GLU A 172 -17.12 15.40 6.26
C GLU A 172 -18.09 14.24 6.55
N ALA A 173 -18.48 13.50 5.50
CA ALA A 173 -19.33 12.33 5.58
C ALA A 173 -18.93 11.24 4.59
N PHE A 174 -19.41 10.01 4.82
CA PHE A 174 -19.20 8.89 3.90
C PHE A 174 -19.70 9.17 2.47
N ALA A 175 -20.70 10.04 2.33
CA ALA A 175 -21.23 10.45 1.03
C ALA A 175 -20.17 11.16 0.17
N ASP A 176 -19.25 11.91 0.77
CA ASP A 176 -18.18 12.63 0.05
C ASP A 176 -17.15 11.67 -0.53
N LEU A 177 -16.87 10.57 0.18
CA LEU A 177 -16.01 9.49 -0.29
C LEU A 177 -16.69 8.60 -1.33
N TRP A 178 -18.02 8.48 -1.26
CA TRP A 178 -18.79 7.62 -2.17
C TRP A 178 -18.64 8.02 -3.64
N VAL A 179 -18.61 9.33 -3.93
CA VAL A 179 -18.39 9.83 -5.30
C VAL A 179 -17.02 9.42 -5.82
N LYS A 180 -15.96 9.59 -5.01
CA LYS A 180 -14.59 9.18 -5.36
C LYS A 180 -14.48 7.66 -5.54
N GLN A 181 -15.21 6.88 -4.74
CA GLN A 181 -15.28 5.43 -4.87
C GLN A 181 -15.97 4.98 -6.16
N ILE A 182 -17.06 5.66 -6.56
CA ILE A 182 -17.71 5.40 -7.85
C ILE A 182 -16.73 5.63 -8.99
N GLU A 183 -16.01 6.76 -8.98
CA GLU A 183 -14.99 7.05 -9.98
C GLU A 183 -13.92 5.96 -10.02
N ALA A 184 -13.35 5.58 -8.88
CA ALA A 184 -12.40 4.47 -8.80
C ALA A 184 -12.97 3.16 -9.36
N SER A 185 -14.25 2.86 -9.13
CA SER A 185 -14.91 1.65 -9.64
C SER A 185 -15.09 1.62 -11.16
N VAL A 186 -15.15 2.78 -11.81
CA VAL A 186 -15.20 2.87 -13.28
C VAL A 186 -13.87 2.40 -13.89
N PHE A 187 -12.75 2.78 -13.28
CA PHE A 187 -11.41 2.42 -13.75
C PHE A 187 -10.93 1.04 -13.24
N ALA A 188 -11.47 0.61 -12.11
CA ALA A 188 -11.14 -0.67 -11.47
C ALA A 188 -12.41 -1.52 -11.22
N PRO A 189 -13.13 -1.93 -12.28
CA PRO A 189 -14.44 -2.56 -12.16
C PRO A 189 -14.41 -3.98 -11.58
N LEU A 190 -13.32 -4.73 -11.81
CA LEU A 190 -13.18 -6.07 -11.22
C LEU A 190 -13.08 -5.96 -9.71
N THR A 191 -12.32 -4.99 -9.20
CA THR A 191 -12.14 -4.80 -7.75
C THR A 191 -13.21 -3.90 -7.12
N GLY A 192 -14.09 -3.29 -7.91
CA GLY A 192 -15.09 -2.33 -7.45
C GLY A 192 -14.49 -1.02 -6.93
N GLY A 193 -13.29 -0.65 -7.39
CA GLY A 193 -12.55 0.52 -6.93
C GLY A 193 -11.78 0.30 -5.62
N ALA A 194 -11.41 -0.93 -5.28
CA ALA A 194 -10.73 -1.24 -4.01
C ALA A 194 -9.49 -0.36 -3.80
N SER A 195 -9.42 0.32 -2.65
CA SER A 195 -8.31 1.22 -2.32
C SER A 195 -8.09 1.26 -0.80
N ALA A 196 -6.82 1.28 -0.41
CA ALA A 196 -6.40 1.48 0.98
C ALA A 196 -6.67 2.90 1.44
N THR A 197 -6.52 3.87 0.54
CA THR A 197 -6.85 5.26 0.77
C THR A 197 -8.33 5.40 1.15
N TYR A 198 -9.27 4.67 0.52
CA TYR A 198 -10.68 4.75 0.92
C TYR A 198 -10.88 4.35 2.39
N MET A 199 -10.25 3.25 2.82
CA MET A 199 -10.30 2.79 4.20
C MET A 199 -9.74 3.87 5.15
N VAL A 200 -8.56 4.40 4.85
CA VAL A 200 -7.91 5.45 5.63
C VAL A 200 -8.80 6.69 5.75
N GLN A 201 -9.25 7.23 4.62
CA GLN A 201 -10.04 8.45 4.57
C GLN A 201 -11.36 8.29 5.30
N SER A 202 -12.00 7.12 5.17
CA SER A 202 -13.24 6.81 5.89
C SER A 202 -13.05 6.74 7.41
N ALA A 203 -11.89 6.25 7.88
CA ALA A 203 -11.57 6.18 9.29
C ALA A 203 -11.21 7.55 9.88
N CYS A 204 -10.77 8.49 9.05
CA CYS A 204 -10.41 9.84 9.45
C CYS A 204 -11.57 10.85 9.41
N ILE A 205 -12.77 10.46 8.97
CA ILE A 205 -13.95 11.34 9.02
C ILE A 205 -14.20 11.77 10.47
N GLY A 206 -14.28 13.09 10.70
CA GLY A 206 -14.46 13.66 12.03
C GLY A 206 -13.18 13.71 12.88
N TRP A 207 -12.01 13.44 12.30
CA TRP A 207 -10.73 13.64 12.97
C TRP A 207 -10.53 15.11 13.34
N LYS A 208 -10.43 15.39 14.64
CA LYS A 208 -10.45 16.77 15.17
C LYS A 208 -9.07 17.43 15.23
N HIS A 209 -8.00 16.66 15.02
CA HIS A 209 -6.64 17.16 15.10
C HIS A 209 -6.20 17.76 13.77
N LYS A 210 -5.46 18.87 13.84
CA LYS A 210 -5.05 19.60 12.66
C LYS A 210 -3.97 18.81 11.93
N ASN A 211 -4.25 18.39 10.70
CA ASN A 211 -3.23 17.87 9.81
C ASN A 211 -2.18 18.97 9.52
N ARG A 212 -0.91 18.68 9.87
CA ARG A 212 0.23 19.58 9.69
C ARG A 212 1.09 19.21 8.50
N ASN A 213 0.87 18.05 7.91
CA ASN A 213 1.66 17.48 6.83
C ASN A 213 0.84 17.40 5.54
N ARG A 214 0.53 18.56 4.96
CA ARG A 214 -0.30 18.61 3.73
C ARG A 214 0.49 18.24 2.48
N PRO A 215 -0.16 17.53 1.52
CA PRO A 215 0.45 17.21 0.25
C PRO A 215 1.04 18.38 -0.49
N LYS A 216 2.34 18.29 -0.80
CA LYS A 216 3.05 19.22 -1.66
C LYS A 216 4.20 18.52 -2.36
N MET A 217 4.40 18.85 -3.63
CA MET A 217 5.64 18.52 -4.31
C MET A 217 6.76 19.42 -3.81
N VAL A 218 7.89 18.82 -3.48
CA VAL A 218 9.11 19.53 -3.09
C VAL A 218 10.22 19.29 -4.11
N LYS A 219 11.13 20.25 -4.25
CA LYS A 219 12.35 20.08 -5.05
C LYS A 219 13.53 19.88 -4.12
N ILE A 220 14.05 18.67 -4.09
CA ILE A 220 15.12 18.27 -3.17
C ILE A 220 16.47 18.56 -3.83
N ARG A 221 17.40 19.12 -3.05
CA ARG A 221 18.74 19.52 -3.50
C ARG A 221 19.76 19.22 -2.42
N GLY A 222 21.02 19.01 -2.82
CA GLY A 222 22.14 18.89 -1.88
C GLY A 222 22.17 17.57 -1.09
N THR A 223 21.51 16.53 -1.60
CA THR A 223 21.52 15.18 -1.03
C THR A 223 22.51 14.29 -1.80
N PRO A 224 23.11 13.25 -1.17
CA PRO A 224 23.68 12.13 -1.91
C PRO A 224 22.67 11.53 -2.89
N LYS A 225 23.15 10.70 -3.83
CA LYS A 225 22.27 9.92 -4.70
C LYS A 225 21.26 9.14 -3.84
N VAL A 226 19.99 9.21 -4.19
CA VAL A 226 18.88 8.49 -3.54
C VAL A 226 18.36 7.42 -4.49
N LEU A 227 18.41 6.17 -4.06
CA LEU A 227 17.84 5.05 -4.80
C LEU A 227 16.36 4.89 -4.45
N VAL A 228 15.48 5.12 -5.42
CA VAL A 228 14.03 4.84 -5.33
C VAL A 228 13.77 3.50 -6.02
N VAL A 229 13.09 2.57 -5.35
CA VAL A 229 12.87 1.21 -5.89
C VAL A 229 11.40 0.87 -5.89
N ASN A 230 10.85 0.41 -7.02
CA ASN A 230 9.45 0.00 -7.09
C ASN A 230 9.21 -1.14 -8.08
N GLY A 231 8.22 -1.98 -7.79
CA GLY A 231 7.70 -2.94 -8.75
C GLY A 231 6.77 -2.26 -9.76
N ILE A 232 6.78 -2.68 -11.03
CA ILE A 232 5.82 -2.18 -12.03
C ILE A 232 4.37 -2.51 -11.61
N TYR A 233 4.18 -3.62 -10.87
CA TYR A 233 2.87 -4.09 -10.41
C TYR A 233 2.85 -4.22 -8.87
N ASP A 234 3.39 -3.23 -8.18
CA ASP A 234 3.25 -3.10 -6.73
C ASP A 234 1.82 -2.60 -6.41
N PRO A 235 0.94 -3.43 -5.83
CA PRO A 235 -0.46 -3.07 -5.64
C PRO A 235 -0.66 -2.01 -4.55
N SER A 236 0.34 -1.79 -3.68
CA SER A 236 0.21 -0.93 -2.49
C SER A 236 0.87 0.43 -2.68
N THR A 237 1.99 0.48 -3.38
CA THR A 237 2.67 1.75 -3.71
C THR A 237 2.88 1.81 -5.21
N SER A 238 1.97 2.49 -5.92
CA SER A 238 1.93 2.52 -7.38
C SER A 238 3.28 2.96 -7.98
N TYR A 239 3.66 2.36 -9.10
CA TYR A 239 4.86 2.77 -9.84
C TYR A 239 4.81 4.26 -10.24
N ALA A 240 3.60 4.80 -10.48
CA ALA A 240 3.40 6.23 -10.73
C ALA A 240 3.88 7.10 -9.56
N TRP A 241 3.70 6.63 -8.33
CA TRP A 241 4.17 7.32 -7.13
C TRP A 241 5.69 7.34 -7.07
N ALA A 242 6.33 6.19 -7.28
CA ALA A 242 7.79 6.08 -7.35
C ALA A 242 8.41 7.02 -8.39
N MET A 243 7.78 7.18 -9.56
CA MET A 243 8.19 8.18 -10.54
C MET A 243 8.05 9.61 -10.01
N GLY A 244 6.95 9.92 -9.32
CA GLY A 244 6.75 11.21 -8.66
C GLY A 244 7.82 11.52 -7.63
N VAL A 245 8.17 10.56 -6.77
CA VAL A 245 9.27 10.68 -5.80
C VAL A 245 10.59 10.96 -6.52
N SER A 246 10.93 10.11 -7.49
CA SER A 246 12.19 10.22 -8.21
C SER A 246 12.34 11.59 -8.91
N ARG A 247 11.25 12.16 -9.43
CA ARG A 247 11.23 13.52 -10.01
C ARG A 247 11.52 14.62 -9.00
N GLN A 248 11.06 14.48 -7.74
CA GLN A 248 11.32 15.46 -6.69
C GLN A 248 12.81 15.52 -6.31
N PHE A 249 13.51 14.39 -6.40
CA PHE A 249 14.97 14.32 -6.24
C PHE A 249 15.76 14.79 -7.48
N GLY A 250 15.12 14.90 -8.65
CA GLY A 250 15.77 15.36 -9.88
C GLY A 250 17.03 14.56 -10.21
N GLU A 251 18.15 15.25 -10.43
CA GLU A 251 19.44 14.60 -10.73
C GLU A 251 19.98 13.73 -9.58
N PHE A 252 19.49 13.91 -8.36
CA PHE A 252 19.91 13.11 -7.20
C PHE A 252 19.13 11.79 -7.10
N GLY A 253 17.97 11.67 -7.75
CA GLY A 253 17.14 10.47 -7.70
C GLY A 253 17.52 9.46 -8.78
N VAL A 254 17.62 8.19 -8.41
CA VAL A 254 17.73 7.07 -9.35
C VAL A 254 16.57 6.11 -9.11
N LEU A 255 15.67 5.99 -10.08
CA LEU A 255 14.59 5.00 -10.04
C LEU A 255 15.09 3.66 -10.58
N LEU A 256 15.12 2.66 -9.71
CA LEU A 256 15.31 1.25 -10.05
C LEU A 256 13.96 0.55 -10.15
N THR A 257 13.72 -0.09 -11.29
CA THR A 257 12.44 -0.75 -11.57
C THR A 257 12.58 -2.26 -11.43
N ARG A 258 11.63 -2.88 -10.72
CA ARG A 258 11.47 -4.35 -10.72
C ARG A 258 10.30 -4.73 -11.63
N ASN A 259 10.56 -5.55 -12.65
CA ASN A 259 9.54 -6.10 -13.54
C ASN A 259 8.73 -7.22 -12.87
N GLY A 260 7.99 -6.87 -11.83
CA GLY A 260 7.34 -7.84 -10.96
C GLY A 260 6.13 -7.27 -10.25
N ALA A 261 5.25 -8.17 -9.85
CA ALA A 261 4.19 -7.93 -8.88
C ALA A 261 4.68 -8.14 -7.44
N GLY A 262 3.89 -7.68 -6.47
CA GLY A 262 4.17 -7.79 -5.04
C GLY A 262 4.66 -6.46 -4.46
N HIS A 263 4.36 -6.26 -3.19
CA HIS A 263 4.66 -5.02 -2.48
C HIS A 263 6.08 -5.03 -1.90
N ILE A 264 6.81 -3.92 -2.07
CA ILE A 264 8.23 -3.77 -1.69
C ILE A 264 9.12 -4.70 -2.56
N SER A 265 10.40 -4.39 -2.66
CA SER A 265 11.34 -5.20 -3.46
C SER A 265 12.47 -5.82 -2.64
N TYR A 266 12.82 -5.27 -1.48
CA TYR A 266 13.99 -5.71 -0.71
C TYR A 266 13.88 -7.18 -0.27
N HIS A 267 12.80 -7.54 0.42
CA HIS A 267 12.63 -8.90 0.97
C HIS A 267 12.27 -9.97 -0.07
N ILE A 268 11.99 -9.58 -1.32
CA ILE A 268 11.71 -10.54 -2.41
C ILE A 268 13.00 -11.23 -2.88
N GLY A 269 14.17 -10.62 -2.62
CA GLY A 269 15.46 -11.12 -3.06
C GLY A 269 15.74 -10.81 -4.53
N GLY A 270 16.63 -11.59 -5.16
CA GLY A 270 16.99 -11.40 -6.56
C GLY A 270 17.95 -10.23 -6.81
N GLU A 271 18.07 -9.84 -8.07
CA GLU A 271 19.00 -8.77 -8.50
C GLU A 271 18.58 -7.38 -7.99
N THR A 272 17.28 -7.12 -7.86
CA THR A 272 16.77 -5.87 -7.29
C THR A 272 17.25 -5.71 -5.85
N SER A 273 17.09 -6.76 -5.01
CA SER A 273 17.61 -6.73 -3.64
C SER A 273 19.12 -6.55 -3.60
N ARG A 274 19.88 -7.27 -4.45
CA ARG A 274 21.35 -7.10 -4.51
C ARG A 274 21.78 -5.69 -4.93
N ALA A 275 21.03 -5.03 -5.81
CA ALA A 275 21.28 -3.65 -6.16
C ALA A 275 21.00 -2.70 -4.99
N MET A 276 19.96 -2.96 -4.20
CA MET A 276 19.70 -2.24 -2.95
C MET A 276 20.82 -2.45 -1.93
N ASP A 277 21.33 -3.68 -1.78
CA ASP A 277 22.46 -3.97 -0.89
C ASP A 277 23.72 -3.21 -1.31
N ARG A 278 24.05 -3.22 -2.61
CA ARG A 278 25.19 -2.43 -3.13
C ARG A 278 25.02 -0.95 -2.79
N TYR A 279 23.84 -0.39 -3.00
CA TYR A 279 23.55 1.00 -2.64
C TYR A 279 23.70 1.27 -1.13
N LEU A 280 23.14 0.41 -0.27
CA LEU A 280 23.20 0.60 1.18
C LEU A 280 24.63 0.45 1.75
N VAL A 281 25.46 -0.39 1.13
CA VAL A 281 26.83 -0.66 1.60
C VAL A 281 27.83 0.38 1.07
N ASN A 282 27.72 0.78 -0.20
CA ASN A 282 28.76 1.60 -0.84
C ASN A 282 28.22 2.70 -1.77
N LEU A 283 26.91 3.01 -1.71
CA LEU A 283 26.24 4.03 -2.52
C LEU A 283 26.31 3.81 -4.03
N THR A 284 26.59 2.58 -4.48
CA THR A 284 26.54 2.23 -5.90
C THR A 284 25.09 2.16 -6.37
N VAL A 285 24.72 3.03 -7.30
CA VAL A 285 23.42 3.04 -7.98
C VAL A 285 23.53 2.39 -9.36
N PRO A 286 22.46 1.72 -9.84
CA PRO A 286 22.41 1.23 -11.21
C PRO A 286 22.30 2.39 -12.21
N ALA A 287 22.49 2.10 -13.51
CA ALA A 287 22.26 3.09 -14.56
C ALA A 287 20.80 3.60 -14.54
N PRO A 288 20.54 4.88 -14.85
CA PRO A 288 19.18 5.39 -14.95
C PRO A 288 18.32 4.56 -15.92
N GLY A 289 17.10 4.22 -15.52
CA GLY A 289 16.19 3.40 -16.33
C GLY A 289 16.44 1.89 -16.25
N THR A 290 17.30 1.43 -15.34
CA THR A 290 17.51 0.00 -15.11
C THR A 290 16.22 -0.70 -14.68
N VAL A 291 15.97 -1.85 -15.32
CA VAL A 291 14.88 -2.77 -14.99
C VAL A 291 15.46 -4.15 -14.71
N PHE A 292 15.11 -4.76 -13.57
CA PHE A 292 15.43 -6.15 -13.25
C PHE A 292 14.17 -7.01 -13.17
N ASP A 293 14.26 -8.28 -13.56
CA ASP A 293 13.12 -9.23 -13.50
C ASP A 293 12.87 -9.81 -12.10
N SER A 294 13.88 -9.74 -11.22
CA SER A 294 13.85 -10.25 -9.84
C SER A 294 14.23 -9.16 -8.87
#